data_AF-A0A942ET23-F1
#
_entry.id   AF-A0A942ET23-F1
#
_cell.length_a   1.000
_cell.length_b   1.000
_cell.length_c   1.000
_cell.angle_alpha   90.00
_cell.angle_beta   90.00
_cell.angle_gamma   90.00
#
_symmetry.space_group_name_H-M   'P 1'
#
loop_
_entity.id
_entity.type
_entity.pdbx_description
1 polymer ?
#
loop_
_entity_poly.entity_id
_entity_poly.type
_entity_poly.pdbx_seq_one_letter_code
_entity_poly.pdbx_strand_id
1 'polypeptide(L)'
;MLAIEVLMNGGKRFLHAALRLMGAMINFVAVSLLVFFVTLYLTDSFMFTDISTSCVTCKKPGFELASPFHDVNGDGKITVDEWRVVISPTTTNPKVEPELNPTEQQRVALERVNYYRDFVGLKDVTLNEAINKAAQAHAKYNVAHTQSGHDESPDKEGFTGIWPWDRIKFFGYDNFTYATEVASMRWASHDYLLQIDPKWAVDGWVDTVYHRLPIISPRVFEAGFGAAKVEKRLAYVMDFANPGFSEVKRVVHYPVDRQSDVPFEFKGDEIPDPLPGKKYPVGYPITVTFNGYGSIKIIGYEVRDSNGVSIPCYRLLPYSDRFIRDSLALIPKAPLERGTAYEVKIEALADDDPIHLDWSFTTSISARD
;
A
#
# COMPACT_ATOMS: atom_id res chain seq x y z
N MET A 1 -40.09 -56.23 -50.47
CA MET A 1 -39.11 -55.11 -50.49
C MET A 1 -39.77 -53.72 -50.45
N LEU A 2 -40.88 -53.45 -51.15
CA LEU A 2 -41.53 -52.12 -51.15
C LEU A 2 -42.05 -51.61 -49.78
N ALA A 3 -42.49 -52.49 -48.87
CA ALA A 3 -43.09 -52.06 -47.60
C ALA A 3 -42.08 -51.50 -46.57
N ILE A 4 -40.81 -51.90 -46.65
CA ILE A 4 -39.75 -51.47 -45.71
C ILE A 4 -39.20 -50.09 -46.10
N GLU A 5 -39.16 -49.78 -47.39
CA GLU A 5 -38.65 -48.50 -47.92
C GLU A 5 -39.58 -47.31 -47.59
N VAL A 6 -40.90 -47.55 -47.58
CA VAL A 6 -41.91 -46.53 -47.22
C VAL A 6 -41.86 -46.20 -45.72
N LEU A 7 -41.66 -47.20 -44.86
CA LEU A 7 -41.54 -47.03 -43.41
C LEU A 7 -40.24 -46.27 -43.02
N MET A 8 -39.11 -46.56 -43.67
CA MET A 8 -37.85 -45.85 -43.40
C MET A 8 -37.85 -44.39 -43.89
N ASN A 9 -38.49 -44.10 -45.03
CA ASN A 9 -38.64 -42.73 -45.53
C ASN A 9 -39.62 -41.90 -44.67
N GLY A 10 -40.68 -42.52 -44.14
CA GLY A 10 -41.59 -41.89 -43.18
C GLY A 10 -40.90 -41.50 -41.87
N GLY A 11 -40.10 -42.41 -41.31
CA GLY A 11 -39.34 -42.16 -40.06
C GLY A 11 -38.29 -41.05 -40.19
N LYS A 12 -37.55 -40.99 -41.32
CA LYS A 12 -36.57 -39.92 -41.57
C LYS A 12 -37.23 -38.55 -41.75
N ARG A 13 -38.38 -38.48 -42.44
CA ARG A 13 -39.15 -37.24 -42.60
C ARG A 13 -39.73 -36.75 -41.27
N PHE A 14 -40.21 -37.67 -40.43
CA PHE A 14 -40.72 -37.34 -39.10
C PHE A 14 -39.60 -36.84 -38.17
N LEU A 15 -38.43 -37.49 -38.17
CA LEU A 15 -37.28 -37.05 -37.37
C LEU A 15 -36.74 -35.68 -37.80
N HIS A 16 -36.69 -35.40 -39.11
CA HIS A 16 -36.30 -34.09 -39.63
C HIS A 16 -37.31 -32.98 -39.26
N ALA A 17 -38.62 -33.28 -39.30
CA ALA A 17 -39.65 -32.35 -38.88
C ALA A 17 -39.58 -32.07 -37.37
N ALA A 18 -39.36 -33.11 -36.55
CA ALA A 18 -39.18 -32.99 -35.11
C ALA A 18 -37.95 -32.16 -34.74
N LEU A 19 -36.80 -32.39 -35.39
CA LEU A 19 -35.57 -31.60 -35.16
C LEU A 19 -35.73 -30.13 -35.58
N ARG A 20 -36.44 -29.85 -36.68
CA ARG A 20 -36.75 -28.46 -37.08
C ARG A 20 -37.70 -27.77 -36.11
N LEU A 21 -38.72 -28.48 -35.61
CA LEU A 21 -39.62 -27.96 -34.57
C LEU A 21 -38.87 -27.72 -33.25
N MET A 22 -37.94 -28.60 -32.88
CA MET A 22 -37.13 -28.44 -31.68
C MET A 22 -36.15 -27.26 -31.81
N GLY A 23 -35.51 -27.09 -32.96
CA GLY A 23 -34.67 -25.93 -33.25
C GLY A 23 -35.45 -24.60 -33.27
N ALA A 24 -36.66 -24.61 -33.84
CA ALA A 24 -37.55 -23.45 -33.81
C ALA A 24 -38.02 -23.11 -32.38
N MET A 25 -38.32 -24.12 -31.56
CA MET A 25 -38.64 -23.92 -30.14
C MET A 25 -37.45 -23.38 -29.34
N ILE A 26 -36.24 -23.89 -29.57
CA ILE A 26 -35.02 -23.41 -28.89
C ILE A 26 -34.76 -21.95 -29.28
N ASN A 27 -34.86 -21.61 -30.56
CA ASN A 27 -34.70 -20.22 -31.02
C ASN A 27 -35.82 -19.32 -30.47
N PHE A 28 -37.05 -19.81 -30.40
CA PHE A 28 -38.16 -19.05 -29.81
C PHE A 28 -37.93 -18.81 -28.32
N VAL A 29 -37.50 -19.81 -27.55
CA VAL A 29 -37.17 -19.66 -26.12
C VAL A 29 -35.98 -18.72 -25.93
N ALA A 30 -34.95 -18.81 -26.77
CA ALA A 30 -33.79 -17.92 -26.70
C ALA A 30 -34.17 -16.46 -27.02
N VAL A 31 -35.00 -16.24 -28.04
CA VAL A 31 -35.50 -14.89 -28.39
C VAL A 31 -36.48 -14.39 -27.33
N SER A 32 -37.34 -15.24 -26.77
CA SER A 32 -38.23 -14.86 -25.66
C SER A 32 -37.46 -14.53 -24.38
N LEU A 33 -36.39 -15.26 -24.07
CA LEU A 33 -35.49 -14.93 -22.97
C LEU A 33 -34.76 -13.62 -23.24
N LEU A 34 -34.25 -13.41 -24.45
CA LEU A 34 -33.59 -12.16 -24.83
C LEU A 34 -34.55 -10.97 -24.73
N VAL A 35 -35.78 -11.10 -25.25
CA VAL A 35 -36.82 -10.09 -25.13
C VAL A 35 -37.21 -9.89 -23.68
N PHE A 36 -37.31 -10.95 -22.86
CA PHE A 36 -37.60 -10.83 -21.43
C PHE A 36 -36.50 -10.07 -20.68
N PHE A 37 -35.22 -10.38 -20.94
CA PHE A 37 -34.07 -9.68 -20.33
C PHE A 37 -33.93 -8.24 -20.84
N VAL A 38 -34.16 -7.98 -22.12
CA VAL A 38 -34.17 -6.61 -22.68
C VAL A 38 -35.36 -5.82 -22.16
N THR A 39 -36.54 -6.44 -22.01
CA THR A 39 -37.71 -5.78 -21.43
C THR A 39 -37.45 -5.47 -19.95
N LEU A 40 -36.97 -6.43 -19.15
CA LEU A 40 -36.52 -6.20 -17.77
C LEU A 40 -35.48 -5.07 -17.68
N TYR A 41 -34.50 -5.05 -18.58
CA TYR A 41 -33.46 -4.02 -18.66
C TYR A 41 -34.03 -2.62 -18.96
N LEU A 42 -35.10 -2.53 -19.75
CA LEU A 42 -35.72 -1.26 -20.14
C LEU A 42 -36.85 -0.80 -19.20
N THR A 43 -37.45 -1.70 -18.42
CA THR A 43 -38.61 -1.37 -17.57
C THR A 43 -38.33 -1.36 -16.07
N ASP A 44 -37.22 -1.95 -15.61
CA ASP A 44 -36.93 -2.08 -14.18
C ASP A 44 -35.86 -1.08 -13.70
N SER A 45 -36.32 0.01 -13.10
CA SER A 45 -35.47 1.06 -12.50
C SER A 45 -34.65 0.56 -11.30
N PHE A 46 -34.97 -0.62 -10.75
CA PHE A 46 -34.36 -1.15 -9.52
C PHE A 46 -33.03 -1.89 -9.78
N MET A 47 -32.84 -2.44 -10.98
CA MET A 47 -31.57 -3.06 -11.40
C MET A 47 -30.46 -2.04 -11.69
N PHE A 48 -30.82 -0.77 -11.92
CA PHE A 48 -29.84 0.31 -12.08
C PHE A 48 -29.15 0.66 -10.75
N THR A 49 -29.84 0.49 -9.62
CA THR A 49 -29.27 0.74 -8.31
C THR A 49 -28.32 -0.37 -7.87
N ASP A 50 -28.66 -1.66 -8.04
CA ASP A 50 -27.81 -2.76 -7.54
C ASP A 50 -26.55 -3.03 -8.39
N ILE A 51 -26.54 -2.71 -9.68
CA ILE A 51 -25.31 -2.78 -10.49
C ILE A 51 -24.41 -1.56 -10.23
N SER A 52 -24.99 -0.41 -9.86
CA SER A 52 -24.21 0.79 -9.51
C SER A 52 -23.52 0.70 -8.15
N THR A 53 -24.03 -0.14 -7.24
CA THR A 53 -23.44 -0.38 -5.90
C THR A 53 -22.59 -1.66 -5.83
N SER A 54 -22.66 -2.55 -6.83
CA SER A 54 -21.91 -3.82 -6.82
C SER A 54 -20.72 -3.90 -7.79
N CYS A 55 -20.47 -2.90 -8.63
CA CYS A 55 -19.19 -2.80 -9.34
C CYS A 55 -18.82 -1.35 -9.68
N VAL A 56 -18.24 -0.63 -8.72
CA VAL A 56 -17.64 0.70 -8.96
C VAL A 56 -16.31 0.60 -9.72
N THR A 57 -15.77 -0.62 -9.94
CA THR A 57 -14.50 -0.88 -10.65
C THR A 57 -14.63 -1.61 -11.99
N CYS A 58 -15.84 -2.01 -12.42
CA CYS A 58 -16.03 -2.57 -13.76
C CYS A 58 -16.09 -1.42 -14.78
N LYS A 59 -14.93 -0.98 -15.28
CA LYS A 59 -14.89 -0.22 -16.53
C LYS A 59 -15.68 -1.01 -17.56
N LYS A 60 -16.62 -0.36 -18.28
CA LYS A 60 -17.41 -1.00 -19.34
C LYS A 60 -16.50 -1.90 -20.18
N PRO A 61 -16.88 -3.16 -20.47
CA PRO A 61 -16.06 -4.03 -21.31
C PRO A 61 -15.70 -3.27 -22.59
N GLY A 62 -14.40 -3.20 -22.89
CA GLY A 62 -13.93 -2.64 -24.14
C GLY A 62 -14.41 -3.56 -25.27
N PHE A 63 -15.28 -3.06 -26.13
CA PHE A 63 -15.69 -3.78 -27.33
C PHE A 63 -14.67 -3.46 -28.42
N GLU A 64 -13.71 -4.36 -28.64
CA GLU A 64 -12.89 -4.32 -29.85
C GLU A 64 -13.50 -5.22 -30.92
N LEU A 65 -13.66 -4.67 -32.12
CA LEU A 65 -13.96 -5.46 -33.31
C LEU A 65 -12.67 -6.15 -33.75
N ALA A 66 -12.56 -7.46 -33.49
CA ALA A 66 -11.49 -8.26 -34.08
C ALA A 66 -11.75 -8.38 -35.60
N SER A 67 -10.83 -7.83 -36.39
CA SER A 67 -10.74 -8.06 -37.84
C SER A 67 -9.98 -9.39 -38.09
N PRO A 68 -10.15 -10.08 -39.23
CA PRO A 68 -10.31 -9.49 -40.57
C PRO A 68 -11.74 -9.55 -41.12
N PHE A 69 -12.19 -8.43 -41.69
CA PHE A 69 -13.30 -8.44 -42.64
C PHE A 69 -12.82 -9.09 -43.93
N HIS A 70 -13.30 -10.29 -44.24
CA HIS A 70 -13.11 -10.90 -45.54
C HIS A 70 -14.41 -10.80 -46.34
N ASP A 71 -14.36 -10.10 -47.47
CA ASP A 71 -15.35 -10.26 -48.54
C ASP A 71 -15.09 -11.62 -49.21
N VAL A 72 -15.68 -12.67 -48.66
CA VAL A 72 -15.46 -14.06 -49.11
C VAL A 72 -15.94 -14.26 -50.56
N ASN A 73 -16.81 -13.38 -51.07
CA ASN A 73 -17.48 -13.54 -52.36
C ASN A 73 -17.12 -12.45 -53.39
N GLY A 74 -16.39 -11.39 -53.01
CA GLY A 74 -15.97 -10.30 -53.89
C GLY A 74 -17.12 -9.41 -54.39
N ASP A 75 -18.26 -9.41 -53.71
CA ASP A 75 -19.47 -8.68 -54.11
C ASP A 75 -19.69 -7.38 -53.32
N GLY A 76 -18.73 -7.01 -52.46
CA GLY A 76 -18.79 -5.84 -51.61
C GLY A 76 -19.74 -5.97 -50.41
N LYS A 77 -20.29 -7.16 -50.14
CA LYS A 77 -21.18 -7.40 -49.00
C LYS A 77 -20.45 -8.13 -47.88
N ILE A 78 -20.28 -7.44 -46.76
CA ILE A 78 -19.75 -8.02 -45.53
C ILE A 78 -20.85 -8.89 -44.91
N THR A 79 -20.66 -10.21 -44.86
CA THR A 79 -21.56 -11.14 -44.17
C THR A 79 -21.24 -11.23 -42.68
N VAL A 80 -22.27 -11.23 -41.85
CA VAL A 80 -22.24 -11.03 -40.39
C VAL A 80 -21.95 -12.33 -39.63
N ASP A 81 -21.33 -13.34 -40.26
CA ASP A 81 -21.42 -14.72 -39.76
C ASP A 81 -20.32 -15.13 -38.75
N GLU A 82 -19.38 -14.25 -38.39
CA GLU A 82 -18.36 -14.57 -37.38
C GLU A 82 -18.07 -13.41 -36.40
N TRP A 83 -19.10 -12.93 -35.70
CA TRP A 83 -18.87 -12.01 -34.57
C TRP A 83 -18.38 -12.80 -33.36
N ARG A 84 -17.13 -12.56 -32.96
CA ARG A 84 -16.64 -12.95 -31.64
C ARG A 84 -16.47 -11.70 -30.80
N VAL A 85 -17.31 -11.56 -29.78
CA VAL A 85 -17.05 -10.59 -28.72
C VAL A 85 -15.93 -11.16 -27.86
N VAL A 86 -14.73 -10.61 -27.99
CA VAL A 86 -13.61 -10.95 -27.12
C VAL A 86 -13.73 -10.08 -25.88
N ILE A 87 -14.24 -10.64 -24.78
CA ILE A 87 -14.13 -10.02 -23.46
C ILE A 87 -12.74 -10.35 -22.94
N SER A 88 -11.77 -9.49 -23.25
CA SER A 88 -10.46 -9.58 -22.62
C SER A 88 -10.60 -9.17 -21.16
N PRO A 89 -10.16 -9.99 -20.18
CA PRO A 89 -10.03 -9.49 -18.82
C PRO A 89 -9.05 -8.32 -18.86
N THR A 90 -9.53 -7.13 -18.50
CA THR A 90 -8.63 -6.00 -18.27
C THR A 90 -7.79 -6.40 -17.06
N THR A 91 -6.58 -6.92 -17.27
CA THR A 91 -5.58 -6.89 -16.22
C THR A 91 -5.22 -5.43 -16.06
N THR A 92 -5.96 -4.71 -15.21
CA THR A 92 -5.59 -3.34 -14.85
C THR A 92 -4.28 -3.46 -14.11
N ASN A 93 -3.18 -3.14 -14.79
CA ASN A 93 -1.91 -2.94 -14.11
C ASN A 93 -2.16 -2.01 -12.92
N PRO A 94 -1.53 -2.28 -11.76
CA PRO A 94 -1.65 -1.41 -10.60
C PRO A 94 -1.31 0.02 -11.03
N LYS A 95 -2.12 0.98 -10.60
CA LYS A 95 -1.96 2.39 -10.92
C LYS A 95 -2.01 3.20 -9.63
N VAL A 96 -1.15 4.19 -9.58
CA VAL A 96 -1.14 5.23 -8.55
C VAL A 96 -2.17 6.29 -8.88
N GLU A 97 -3.04 6.63 -7.93
CA GLU A 97 -4.08 7.64 -8.08
C GLU A 97 -3.78 8.86 -7.19
N PRO A 98 -3.28 9.96 -7.76
CA PRO A 98 -2.94 11.14 -6.99
C PRO A 98 -4.20 11.88 -6.52
N GLU A 99 -4.20 12.31 -5.26
CA GLU A 99 -5.12 13.30 -4.71
C GLU A 99 -5.03 14.61 -5.50
N LEU A 100 -6.17 15.11 -5.98
CA LEU A 100 -6.24 16.29 -6.83
C LEU A 100 -6.18 17.60 -6.05
N ASN A 101 -6.71 17.61 -4.82
CA ASN A 101 -6.80 18.81 -3.99
C ASN A 101 -6.38 18.53 -2.55
N PRO A 102 -5.10 18.18 -2.30
CA PRO A 102 -4.63 17.91 -0.94
C PRO A 102 -4.68 19.18 -0.09
N THR A 103 -4.97 19.03 1.19
CA THR A 103 -4.84 20.12 2.16
C THR A 103 -3.38 20.50 2.33
N GLU A 104 -3.13 21.71 2.84
CA GLU A 104 -1.76 22.18 3.12
C GLU A 104 -1.02 21.25 4.09
N GLN A 105 -1.71 20.70 5.08
CA GLN A 105 -1.10 19.77 6.04
C GLN A 105 -0.65 18.47 5.37
N GLN A 106 -1.49 17.93 4.48
CA GLN A 106 -1.17 16.72 3.71
C GLN A 106 0.00 16.98 2.74
N ARG A 107 0.01 18.13 2.08
CA ARG A 107 1.11 18.54 1.19
C ARG A 107 2.44 18.62 1.93
N VAL A 108 2.47 19.29 3.09
CA VAL A 108 3.68 19.41 3.92
C VAL A 108 4.16 18.06 4.43
N ALA A 109 3.25 17.19 4.87
CA ALA A 109 3.60 15.83 5.29
C ALA A 109 4.21 15.02 4.15
N LEU A 110 3.56 15.04 2.97
CA LEU A 110 4.02 14.34 1.78
C LEU A 110 5.41 14.81 1.35
N GLU A 111 5.60 16.12 1.24
CA GLU A 111 6.89 16.72 0.88
C GLU A 111 7.99 16.29 1.85
N ARG A 112 7.67 16.24 3.15
CA ARG A 112 8.65 15.83 4.15
C ARG A 112 8.96 14.33 4.08
N VAL A 113 7.98 13.49 3.81
CA VAL A 113 8.20 12.06 3.57
C VAL A 113 9.05 11.84 2.33
N ASN A 114 8.71 12.48 1.21
CA ASN A 114 9.44 12.32 -0.04
C ASN A 114 10.87 12.86 0.06
N TYR A 115 11.12 13.90 0.85
CA TYR A 115 12.47 14.33 1.20
C TYR A 115 13.32 13.20 1.82
N TYR A 116 12.78 12.42 2.76
CA TYR A 116 13.49 11.29 3.36
C TYR A 116 13.60 10.08 2.41
N ARG A 117 12.60 9.88 1.56
CA ARG A 117 12.63 8.82 0.54
C ARG A 117 13.67 9.10 -0.54
N ASP A 118 13.85 10.35 -0.93
CA ASP A 118 14.90 10.77 -1.86
C ASP A 118 16.30 10.49 -1.29
N PHE A 119 16.53 10.78 0.00
CA PHE A 119 17.80 10.45 0.66
C PHE A 119 18.19 8.97 0.50
N VAL A 120 17.23 8.05 0.70
CA VAL A 120 17.46 6.61 0.58
C VAL A 120 17.31 6.08 -0.86
N GLY A 121 17.19 6.97 -1.85
CA GLY A 121 17.11 6.63 -3.28
C GLY A 121 15.82 5.91 -3.69
N LEU A 122 14.73 6.15 -2.96
CA LEU A 122 13.40 5.62 -3.26
C LEU A 122 12.59 6.60 -4.10
N LYS A 123 11.62 6.05 -4.85
CA LYS A 123 10.64 6.87 -5.54
C LYS A 123 9.70 7.53 -4.56
N ASP A 124 9.30 8.75 -4.89
CA ASP A 124 8.22 9.46 -4.22
C ASP A 124 6.96 8.61 -4.12
N VAL A 125 6.30 8.70 -2.98
CA VAL A 125 4.89 8.31 -2.87
C VAL A 125 4.01 9.48 -3.31
N THR A 126 2.77 9.17 -3.69
CA THR A 126 1.74 10.20 -3.91
C THR A 126 0.66 10.12 -2.85
N LEU A 127 -0.04 11.22 -2.61
CA LEU A 127 -1.24 11.18 -1.78
C LEU A 127 -2.38 10.48 -2.52
N ASN A 128 -3.21 9.75 -1.78
CA ASN A 128 -4.46 9.15 -2.26
C ASN A 128 -5.64 9.65 -1.39
N GLU A 129 -6.76 10.02 -2.01
CA GLU A 129 -7.91 10.61 -1.32
C GLU A 129 -8.50 9.70 -0.23
N ALA A 130 -8.67 8.41 -0.52
CA ALA A 130 -9.25 7.46 0.42
C ALA A 130 -8.32 7.21 1.62
N ILE A 131 -7.00 7.10 1.36
CA ILE A 131 -5.99 6.95 2.42
C ILE A 131 -5.92 8.23 3.27
N ASN A 132 -6.03 9.40 2.67
CA ASN A 132 -6.13 10.68 3.40
C ASN A 132 -7.34 10.73 4.34
N LYS A 133 -8.51 10.28 3.87
CA LYS A 133 -9.73 10.22 4.70
C LYS A 133 -9.56 9.25 5.86
N ALA A 134 -8.93 8.08 5.63
CA ALA A 134 -8.61 7.10 6.66
C ALA A 134 -7.70 7.69 7.75
N ALA A 135 -6.56 8.26 7.36
CA ALA A 135 -5.62 8.87 8.30
C ALA A 135 -6.28 10.01 9.09
N GLN A 136 -7.07 10.85 8.44
CA GLN A 136 -7.77 11.97 9.08
C GLN A 136 -8.86 11.51 10.05
N ALA A 137 -9.61 10.46 9.71
CA ALA A 137 -10.60 9.86 10.59
C ALA A 137 -9.93 9.23 11.82
N HIS A 138 -8.85 8.47 11.61
CA HIS A 138 -8.12 7.83 12.69
C HIS A 138 -7.45 8.83 13.64
N ALA A 139 -6.89 9.92 13.12
CA ALA A 139 -6.38 11.00 13.97
C ALA A 139 -7.47 11.59 14.88
N LYS A 140 -8.69 11.81 14.34
CA LYS A 140 -9.85 12.29 15.12
C LYS A 140 -10.29 11.27 16.16
N TYR A 141 -10.31 9.99 15.78
CA TYR A 141 -10.62 8.89 16.68
C TYR A 141 -9.63 8.84 17.86
N ASN A 142 -8.33 8.92 17.60
CA ASN A 142 -7.29 8.88 18.63
C ASN A 142 -7.40 10.02 19.65
N VAL A 143 -7.62 11.26 19.18
CA VAL A 143 -7.84 12.38 20.12
C VAL A 143 -9.16 12.29 20.87
N ALA A 144 -10.24 11.77 20.26
CA ALA A 144 -11.53 11.61 20.94
C ALA A 144 -11.44 10.61 22.09
N HIS A 145 -10.71 9.51 21.89
CA HIS A 145 -10.65 8.40 22.85
C HIS A 145 -9.39 8.40 23.73
N THR A 146 -8.50 9.39 23.59
CA THR A 146 -7.22 9.47 24.32
C THR A 146 -6.36 8.22 24.10
N GLN A 147 -6.32 7.72 22.86
CA GLN A 147 -5.60 6.51 22.48
C GLN A 147 -4.43 6.86 21.56
N SER A 148 -3.22 6.49 21.96
CA SER A 148 -2.05 6.48 21.07
C SER A 148 -1.89 5.08 20.48
N GLY A 149 -2.93 4.62 19.79
CA GLY A 149 -3.02 3.27 19.22
C GLY A 149 -3.02 3.29 17.70
N HIS A 150 -2.81 2.10 17.13
CA HIS A 150 -2.99 1.82 15.71
C HIS A 150 -4.37 1.19 15.44
N ASP A 151 -5.09 0.84 16.51
CA ASP A 151 -6.34 0.10 16.47
C ASP A 151 -7.56 0.95 16.88
N GLU A 152 -8.69 0.68 16.23
CA GLU A 152 -10.01 1.20 16.63
C GLU A 152 -10.90 0.10 17.21
N SER A 153 -11.81 0.48 18.09
CA SER A 153 -12.74 -0.43 18.77
C SER A 153 -14.14 -0.29 18.13
N PRO A 154 -14.78 -1.39 17.68
CA PRO A 154 -16.07 -1.34 16.97
C PRO A 154 -17.24 -0.72 17.75
N ASP A 155 -17.11 -0.65 19.08
CA ASP A 155 -18.11 -0.10 20.00
C ASP A 155 -17.95 1.40 20.29
N LYS A 156 -16.93 2.05 19.71
CA LYS A 156 -16.66 3.48 19.92
C LYS A 156 -17.11 4.35 18.75
N GLU A 157 -17.53 5.56 19.07
CA GLU A 157 -17.97 6.56 18.08
C GLU A 157 -16.83 6.89 17.11
N GLY A 158 -17.13 7.07 15.83
CA GLY A 158 -16.12 7.37 14.82
C GLY A 158 -15.28 6.17 14.39
N PHE A 159 -15.64 4.95 14.79
CA PHE A 159 -15.05 3.72 14.25
C PHE A 159 -15.23 3.62 12.74
N THR A 160 -14.13 3.35 12.05
CA THR A 160 -14.04 3.14 10.59
C THR A 160 -13.37 1.81 10.23
N GLY A 161 -12.61 1.21 11.15
CA GLY A 161 -11.99 -0.09 10.96
C GLY A 161 -10.93 -0.36 12.02
N ILE A 162 -10.76 -1.64 12.41
CA ILE A 162 -9.85 -1.99 13.50
C ILE A 162 -8.43 -1.60 13.12
N TRP A 163 -7.91 -2.04 11.98
CA TRP A 163 -6.54 -1.77 11.57
C TRP A 163 -6.45 -0.80 10.40
N PRO A 164 -5.26 -0.22 10.09
CA PRO A 164 -5.09 0.71 8.98
C PRO A 164 -5.66 0.19 7.65
N TRP A 165 -5.46 -1.09 7.36
CA TRP A 165 -5.97 -1.74 6.15
C TRP A 165 -7.49 -1.90 6.13
N ASP A 166 -8.16 -1.94 7.28
CA ASP A 166 -9.62 -1.94 7.37
C ASP A 166 -10.15 -0.52 7.15
N ARG A 167 -9.46 0.49 7.69
CA ARG A 167 -9.84 1.90 7.56
C ARG A 167 -9.69 2.43 6.15
N ILE A 168 -8.61 2.11 5.44
CA ILE A 168 -8.47 2.54 4.03
C ILE A 168 -9.54 1.90 3.14
N LYS A 169 -9.94 0.65 3.40
CA LYS A 169 -11.08 -0.01 2.72
C LYS A 169 -12.40 0.68 3.01
N PHE A 170 -12.64 1.07 4.26
CA PHE A 170 -13.85 1.81 4.63
C PHE A 170 -14.04 3.09 3.81
N PHE A 171 -12.94 3.75 3.42
CA PHE A 171 -12.96 4.94 2.55
C PHE A 171 -12.85 4.64 1.04
N GLY A 172 -12.94 3.36 0.64
CA GLY A 172 -13.01 2.93 -0.77
C GLY A 172 -11.68 2.53 -1.41
N TYR A 173 -10.61 2.35 -0.62
CA TYR A 173 -9.32 1.86 -1.12
C TYR A 173 -9.21 0.33 -0.95
N ASP A 174 -9.80 -0.40 -1.90
CA ASP A 174 -9.95 -1.86 -1.79
C ASP A 174 -8.84 -2.67 -2.49
N ASN A 175 -8.12 -2.06 -3.44
CA ASN A 175 -7.12 -2.74 -4.27
C ASN A 175 -5.71 -2.45 -3.77
N PHE A 176 -5.21 -3.26 -2.84
CA PHE A 176 -3.82 -3.18 -2.37
C PHE A 176 -3.26 -4.54 -1.97
N THR A 177 -1.92 -4.65 -2.01
CA THR A 177 -1.18 -5.84 -1.59
C THR A 177 -0.43 -5.63 -0.26
N TYR A 178 -0.27 -4.38 0.16
CA TYR A 178 0.39 -4.02 1.40
C TYR A 178 -0.14 -2.68 1.91
N ALA A 179 -0.29 -2.58 3.23
CA ALA A 179 -0.63 -1.34 3.91
C ALA A 179 0.06 -1.28 5.28
N THR A 180 0.44 -0.10 5.71
CA THR A 180 1.11 0.15 7.01
C THR A 180 0.81 1.57 7.47
N GLU A 181 1.05 1.85 8.74
CA GLU A 181 0.76 3.15 9.35
C GLU A 181 1.93 3.61 10.21
N VAL A 182 2.05 4.93 10.33
CA VAL A 182 2.75 5.63 11.40
C VAL A 182 1.73 6.47 12.14
N ALA A 183 1.55 6.25 13.44
CA ALA A 183 0.61 7.00 14.26
C ALA A 183 1.28 7.43 15.56
N SER A 184 1.10 8.69 15.95
CA SER A 184 1.61 9.19 17.23
C SER A 184 0.65 10.19 17.85
N MET A 185 0.80 10.35 19.18
CA MET A 185 0.11 11.38 19.93
C MET A 185 1.08 12.25 20.71
N ARG A 186 0.71 13.51 20.87
CA ARG A 186 1.37 14.49 21.70
C ARG A 186 0.40 15.08 22.73
N TRP A 187 0.92 15.28 23.93
CA TRP A 187 0.27 16.01 25.00
C TRP A 187 1.09 17.24 25.36
N ALA A 188 0.43 18.36 25.66
CA ALA A 188 1.11 19.53 26.21
C ALA A 188 0.29 20.19 27.32
N SER A 189 1.00 20.85 28.24
CA SER A 189 0.39 21.55 29.37
C SER A 189 -0.41 22.80 28.96
N HIS A 190 -0.06 23.40 27.81
CA HIS A 190 -0.67 24.63 27.29
C HIS A 190 -1.03 24.49 25.80
N ASP A 191 -2.21 24.98 25.42
CA ASP A 191 -2.78 24.79 24.09
C ASP A 191 -1.96 25.42 22.96
N TYR A 192 -1.26 26.53 23.23
CA TYR A 192 -0.43 27.22 22.24
C TYR A 192 0.83 26.43 21.86
N LEU A 193 1.22 25.44 22.68
CA LEU A 193 2.35 24.54 22.40
C LEU A 193 1.98 23.39 21.46
N LEU A 194 0.68 23.17 21.20
CA LEU A 194 0.15 22.12 20.31
C LEU A 194 -0.41 22.74 19.04
N GLN A 195 0.46 23.21 18.18
CA GLN A 195 0.10 23.52 16.80
C GLN A 195 0.28 22.28 15.93
N ILE A 196 -0.59 22.10 14.95
CA ILE A 196 -0.43 21.03 13.96
C ILE A 196 0.77 21.41 13.08
N ASP A 197 1.82 20.61 13.16
CA ASP A 197 3.05 20.73 12.39
C ASP A 197 3.39 19.36 11.80
N PRO A 198 2.94 19.09 10.55
CA PRO A 198 3.19 17.82 9.89
C PRO A 198 4.67 17.55 9.64
N LYS A 199 5.47 18.60 9.38
CA LYS A 199 6.90 18.47 9.14
C LYS A 199 7.60 17.99 10.41
N TRP A 200 7.28 18.60 11.55
CA TRP A 200 7.81 18.19 12.85
C TRP A 200 7.45 16.74 13.18
N ALA A 201 6.22 16.32 12.88
CA ALA A 201 5.79 14.93 13.11
C ALA A 201 6.62 13.94 12.28
N VAL A 202 6.78 14.19 10.98
CA VAL A 202 7.59 13.33 10.09
C VAL A 202 9.07 13.31 10.49
N ASP A 203 9.63 14.45 10.89
CA ASP A 203 11.00 14.54 11.42
C ASP A 203 11.18 13.66 12.66
N GLY A 204 10.28 13.79 13.63
CA GLY A 204 10.30 12.98 14.84
C GLY A 204 10.18 11.49 14.53
N TRP A 205 9.27 11.09 13.64
CA TRP A 205 9.11 9.69 13.25
C TRP A 205 10.36 9.10 12.61
N VAL A 206 11.03 9.83 11.70
CA VAL A 206 12.28 9.37 11.09
C VAL A 206 13.43 9.32 12.09
N ASP A 207 13.41 10.12 13.14
CA ASP A 207 14.45 10.08 14.18
C ASP A 207 14.30 8.89 15.16
N THR A 208 13.26 8.06 15.00
CA THR A 208 13.00 6.84 15.79
C THR A 208 13.33 5.54 15.02
N VAL A 209 13.02 4.37 15.61
CA VAL A 209 13.34 3.05 15.04
C VAL A 209 12.20 2.51 14.18
N TYR A 210 11.04 2.23 14.79
CA TYR A 210 9.91 1.57 14.15
C TYR A 210 9.15 2.51 13.23
N HIS A 211 8.88 3.75 13.63
CA HIS A 211 8.14 4.70 12.78
C HIS A 211 8.91 5.12 11.52
N ARG A 212 10.24 5.01 11.52
CA ARG A 212 11.06 5.24 10.33
C ARG A 212 10.75 4.23 9.23
N LEU A 213 10.56 2.96 9.58
CA LEU A 213 10.53 1.85 8.60
C LEU A 213 9.42 1.98 7.56
N PRO A 214 8.17 2.35 7.91
CA PRO A 214 7.13 2.61 6.92
C PRO A 214 7.47 3.76 5.95
N ILE A 215 8.06 4.85 6.45
CA ILE A 215 8.35 6.07 5.66
C ILE A 215 9.36 5.76 4.56
N ILE A 216 10.45 5.06 4.91
CA ILE A 216 11.50 4.66 3.97
C ILE A 216 11.31 3.24 3.43
N SER A 217 10.09 2.70 3.48
CA SER A 217 9.81 1.37 2.93
C SER A 217 9.82 1.40 1.40
N PRO A 218 10.57 0.51 0.71
CA PRO A 218 10.47 0.36 -0.74
C PRO A 218 9.14 -0.26 -1.20
N ARG A 219 8.30 -0.75 -0.27
CA ARG A 219 7.03 -1.41 -0.58
C ARG A 219 5.91 -0.45 -0.90
N VAL A 220 6.00 0.80 -0.49
CA VAL A 220 4.88 1.75 -0.50
C VAL A 220 4.99 2.73 -1.65
N PHE A 221 3.83 3.06 -2.25
CA PHE A 221 3.70 3.91 -3.44
C PHE A 221 2.66 5.02 -3.25
N GLU A 222 1.69 4.82 -2.37
CA GLU A 222 0.67 5.80 -2.01
C GLU A 222 0.68 6.05 -0.51
N ALA A 223 0.26 7.24 -0.12
CA ALA A 223 0.17 7.65 1.28
C ALA A 223 -1.08 8.49 1.54
N GLY A 224 -1.41 8.67 2.80
CA GLY A 224 -2.40 9.64 3.25
C GLY A 224 -2.03 10.15 4.62
N PHE A 225 -2.37 11.41 4.88
CA PHE A 225 -2.02 12.08 6.13
C PHE A 225 -3.26 12.68 6.79
N GLY A 226 -3.29 12.60 8.13
CA GLY A 226 -4.30 13.17 8.98
C GLY A 226 -3.73 13.71 10.28
N ALA A 227 -4.29 14.82 10.74
CA ALA A 227 -3.99 15.36 12.07
C ALA A 227 -5.27 15.84 12.74
N ALA A 228 -5.39 15.65 14.05
CA ALA A 228 -6.52 16.14 14.81
C ALA A 228 -6.09 16.60 16.18
N LYS A 229 -6.72 17.66 16.67
CA LYS A 229 -6.47 18.23 17.99
C LYS A 229 -7.79 18.36 18.75
N VAL A 230 -7.79 17.88 19.99
CA VAL A 230 -8.85 18.14 20.97
C VAL A 230 -8.17 18.56 22.27
N GLU A 231 -8.42 19.81 22.69
CA GLU A 231 -7.81 20.38 23.90
C GLU A 231 -6.27 20.25 23.89
N LYS A 232 -5.73 19.50 24.87
CA LYS A 232 -4.31 19.24 25.10
C LYS A 232 -3.80 17.97 24.42
N ARG A 233 -4.56 17.41 23.48
CA ARG A 233 -4.24 16.18 22.75
C ARG A 233 -4.13 16.50 21.27
N LEU A 234 -3.06 16.04 20.65
CA LEU A 234 -2.81 16.17 19.21
C LEU A 234 -2.36 14.82 18.68
N ALA A 235 -3.06 14.30 17.67
CA ALA A 235 -2.70 13.07 16.99
C ALA A 235 -2.24 13.39 15.56
N TYR A 236 -1.25 12.63 15.11
CA TYR A 236 -0.76 12.60 13.74
C TYR A 236 -0.82 11.16 13.24
N VAL A 237 -1.31 10.98 12.02
CA VAL A 237 -1.42 9.68 11.36
C VAL A 237 -0.93 9.80 9.94
N MET A 238 -0.09 8.87 9.52
CA MET A 238 0.30 8.69 8.14
C MET A 238 0.17 7.23 7.73
N ASP A 239 -0.77 6.98 6.84
CA ASP A 239 -1.01 5.68 6.26
C ASP A 239 -0.26 5.55 4.93
N PHE A 240 0.22 4.35 4.62
CA PHE A 240 0.92 4.02 3.40
C PHE A 240 0.36 2.75 2.78
N ALA A 241 0.34 2.68 1.46
CA ALA A 241 -0.12 1.51 0.74
C ALA A 241 0.67 1.19 -0.53
N ASN A 242 0.55 -0.07 -0.95
CA ASN A 242 0.95 -0.56 -2.25
C ASN A 242 -0.30 -0.99 -3.05
N PRO A 243 -0.65 -0.31 -4.14
CA PRO A 243 -1.85 -0.62 -4.94
C PRO A 243 -1.72 -1.91 -5.80
N GLY A 244 -0.69 -2.73 -5.57
CA GLY A 244 -0.50 -4.01 -6.25
C GLY A 244 0.78 -4.12 -7.09
N PHE A 245 1.70 -3.17 -6.98
CA PHE A 245 3.02 -3.29 -7.57
C PHE A 245 3.82 -4.42 -6.91
N SER A 246 4.51 -5.21 -7.73
CA SER A 246 5.38 -6.28 -7.26
C SER A 246 6.51 -5.74 -6.39
N GLU A 247 6.86 -6.49 -5.35
CA GLU A 247 8.01 -6.18 -4.52
C GLU A 247 9.31 -6.34 -5.31
N VAL A 248 10.25 -5.43 -5.08
CA VAL A 248 11.59 -5.48 -5.65
C VAL A 248 12.62 -5.70 -4.55
N LYS A 249 13.55 -6.64 -4.77
CA LYS A 249 14.70 -6.82 -3.88
C LYS A 249 15.50 -5.54 -3.80
N ARG A 250 15.57 -4.94 -2.62
CA ARG A 250 16.28 -3.68 -2.40
C ARG A 250 16.74 -3.57 -0.96
N VAL A 251 17.98 -3.17 -0.76
CA VAL A 251 18.50 -2.81 0.56
C VAL A 251 18.50 -1.29 0.68
N VAL A 252 17.90 -0.77 1.74
CA VAL A 252 17.96 0.65 2.11
C VAL A 252 18.48 0.75 3.54
N HIS A 253 19.26 1.80 3.81
CA HIS A 253 19.81 2.06 5.14
C HIS A 253 19.67 3.53 5.47
N TYR A 254 19.53 3.82 6.77
CA TYR A 254 19.45 5.17 7.29
C TYR A 254 20.20 5.24 8.63
N PRO A 255 21.08 6.23 8.86
CA PRO A 255 21.48 7.31 7.95
C PRO A 255 22.11 6.80 6.64
N VAL A 256 22.00 7.59 5.57
CA VAL A 256 22.53 7.23 4.25
C VAL A 256 24.02 7.51 4.14
N ASP A 257 24.68 6.93 3.13
CA ASP A 257 26.11 7.17 2.90
C ASP A 257 26.45 8.66 2.79
N ARG A 258 27.46 9.08 3.57
CA ARG A 258 27.96 10.45 3.70
C ARG A 258 26.90 11.47 4.14
N GLN A 259 25.83 11.03 4.79
CA GLN A 259 24.83 11.93 5.36
C GLN A 259 25.46 12.81 6.44
N SER A 260 25.29 14.12 6.34
CA SER A 260 25.62 15.09 7.40
C SER A 260 24.40 15.39 8.27
N ASP A 261 24.65 16.07 9.39
CA ASP A 261 23.61 16.60 10.28
C ASP A 261 22.65 15.53 10.81
N VAL A 262 23.17 14.32 11.03
CA VAL A 262 22.45 13.23 11.70
C VAL A 262 22.36 13.55 13.19
N PRO A 263 21.19 13.48 13.85
CA PRO A 263 21.14 13.66 15.30
C PRO A 263 22.12 12.70 16.00
N PHE A 264 22.74 13.14 17.09
CA PHE A 264 23.73 12.32 17.80
C PHE A 264 23.09 11.44 18.88
N GLU A 265 21.84 11.70 19.26
CA GLU A 265 21.13 10.99 20.34
C GLU A 265 19.70 10.60 19.95
N PHE A 266 19.19 9.58 20.63
CA PHE A 266 17.79 9.18 20.65
C PHE A 266 17.28 9.23 22.09
N LYS A 267 16.16 9.93 22.29
CA LYS A 267 15.63 10.25 23.63
C LYS A 267 14.67 9.21 24.18
N GLY A 268 14.29 8.21 23.39
CA GLY A 268 13.32 7.18 23.79
C GLY A 268 11.87 7.63 23.60
N ASP A 269 11.64 8.59 22.72
CA ASP A 269 10.35 9.15 22.33
C ASP A 269 9.64 8.29 21.27
N GLU A 270 9.61 6.98 21.48
CA GLU A 270 8.94 6.02 20.61
C GLU A 270 8.06 5.06 21.40
N ILE A 271 6.84 4.82 20.90
CA ILE A 271 5.90 3.85 21.44
C ILE A 271 5.51 2.91 20.29
N PRO A 272 5.76 1.60 20.40
CA PRO A 272 6.39 0.92 21.55
C PRO A 272 7.89 1.21 21.66
N ASP A 273 8.41 1.14 22.88
CA ASP A 273 9.82 1.38 23.18
C ASP A 273 10.71 0.28 22.54
N PRO A 274 11.66 0.63 21.64
CA PRO A 274 12.58 -0.33 21.02
C PRO A 274 13.65 -0.86 21.99
N LEU A 275 13.87 -0.22 23.15
CA LEU A 275 14.80 -0.68 24.18
C LEU A 275 14.15 -0.69 25.59
N PRO A 276 13.14 -1.56 25.82
CA PRO A 276 12.43 -1.59 27.09
C PRO A 276 13.37 -1.78 28.29
N GLY A 277 13.24 -0.88 29.27
CA GLY A 277 14.01 -0.92 30.52
C GLY A 277 15.48 -0.47 30.38
N LYS A 278 15.88 0.10 29.24
CA LYS A 278 17.18 0.76 29.10
C LYS A 278 17.11 2.24 29.51
N LYS A 279 18.28 2.83 29.74
CA LYS A 279 18.40 4.24 30.13
C LYS A 279 18.65 5.09 28.89
N TYR A 280 17.84 6.12 28.73
CA TYR A 280 17.96 7.15 27.70
C TYR A 280 18.64 8.43 28.26
N PRO A 281 19.20 9.30 27.39
CA PRO A 281 19.34 9.12 25.94
C PRO A 281 20.39 8.07 25.57
N VAL A 282 20.19 7.44 24.42
CA VAL A 282 21.14 6.54 23.75
C VAL A 282 21.61 7.20 22.45
N GLY A 283 22.49 6.57 21.69
CA GLY A 283 22.90 7.11 20.38
C GLY A 283 21.81 6.95 19.33
N TYR A 284 21.92 7.74 18.27
CA TYR A 284 20.95 7.73 17.18
C TYR A 284 20.84 6.36 16.50
N PRO A 285 19.62 5.85 16.27
CA PRO A 285 19.43 4.52 15.69
C PRO A 285 19.84 4.48 14.22
N ILE A 286 20.59 3.45 13.86
CA ILE A 286 20.97 3.10 12.50
C ILE A 286 20.10 1.92 12.06
N THR A 287 19.42 2.03 10.94
CA THR A 287 18.48 1.01 10.45
C THR A 287 18.87 0.55 9.06
N VAL A 288 18.73 -0.76 8.77
CA VAL A 288 18.84 -1.33 7.42
C VAL A 288 17.63 -2.20 7.15
N THR A 289 17.02 -2.05 5.98
CA THR A 289 15.87 -2.84 5.53
C THR A 289 16.24 -3.62 4.26
N PHE A 290 16.02 -4.93 4.29
CA PHE A 290 16.24 -5.87 3.20
C PHE A 290 14.91 -6.21 2.53
N ASN A 291 14.35 -5.22 1.85
CA ASN A 291 13.05 -5.35 1.21
C ASN A 291 13.04 -6.45 0.14
N GLY A 292 12.00 -7.28 0.13
CA GLY A 292 11.78 -8.30 -0.90
C GLY A 292 12.68 -9.54 -0.77
N TYR A 293 13.47 -9.66 0.30
CA TYR A 293 14.22 -10.87 0.64
C TYR A 293 13.39 -11.76 1.57
N GLY A 294 13.42 -13.08 1.33
CA GLY A 294 12.64 -14.06 2.09
C GLY A 294 13.34 -14.61 3.33
N SER A 295 14.67 -14.65 3.32
CA SER A 295 15.52 -15.08 4.43
C SER A 295 16.64 -14.07 4.63
N ILE A 296 16.85 -13.62 5.88
CA ILE A 296 17.89 -12.63 6.21
C ILE A 296 18.64 -13.11 7.45
N LYS A 297 19.97 -13.22 7.32
CA LYS A 297 20.87 -13.57 8.42
C LYS A 297 21.99 -12.54 8.53
N ILE A 298 22.10 -11.89 9.68
CA ILE A 298 23.22 -10.98 9.97
C ILE A 298 24.42 -11.80 10.44
N ILE A 299 25.52 -11.73 9.70
CA ILE A 299 26.78 -12.43 9.96
C ILE A 299 27.65 -11.60 10.90
N GLY A 300 27.74 -10.30 10.63
CA GLY A 300 28.56 -9.37 11.40
C GLY A 300 28.05 -7.93 11.25
N TYR A 301 28.35 -7.11 12.26
CA TYR A 301 28.16 -5.68 12.18
C TYR A 301 29.25 -4.97 12.98
N GLU A 302 29.56 -3.75 12.58
CA GLU A 302 30.48 -2.88 13.28
C GLU A 302 30.10 -1.42 13.09
N VAL A 303 30.22 -0.63 14.15
CA VAL A 303 30.15 0.84 14.10
C VAL A 303 31.44 1.36 14.69
N ARG A 304 32.12 2.30 14.02
CA ARG A 304 33.37 2.91 14.49
C ARG A 304 33.32 4.43 14.40
N ASP A 305 34.03 5.11 15.28
CA ASP A 305 34.32 6.54 15.12
C ASP A 305 35.48 6.78 14.13
N SER A 306 35.80 8.05 13.88
CA SER A 306 36.90 8.48 13.01
C SER A 306 38.30 8.08 13.50
N ASN A 307 38.45 7.65 14.76
CA ASN A 307 39.69 7.13 15.31
C ASN A 307 39.79 5.59 15.22
N GLY A 308 38.77 4.94 14.63
CA GLY A 308 38.68 3.49 14.50
C GLY A 308 38.21 2.78 15.77
N VAL A 309 37.72 3.51 16.77
CA VAL A 309 37.21 2.97 18.03
C VAL A 309 35.81 2.38 17.81
N SER A 310 35.62 1.13 18.21
CA SER A 310 34.32 0.46 18.08
C SER A 310 33.28 1.02 19.05
N ILE A 311 32.09 1.33 18.52
CA ILE A 311 30.95 1.85 19.27
C ILE A 311 30.01 0.71 19.64
N PRO A 312 29.79 0.43 20.93
CA PRO A 312 28.91 -0.65 21.34
C PRO A 312 27.45 -0.29 21.08
N CYS A 313 26.72 -1.21 20.42
CA CYS A 313 25.30 -1.05 20.12
C CYS A 313 24.42 -2.10 20.83
N TYR A 314 23.19 -1.71 21.16
CA TYR A 314 22.07 -2.65 21.19
C TYR A 314 21.70 -3.01 19.75
N ARG A 315 21.14 -4.21 19.56
CA ARG A 315 20.74 -4.70 18.24
C ARG A 315 19.31 -5.22 18.28
N LEU A 316 18.53 -4.81 17.29
CA LEU A 316 17.31 -5.49 16.88
C LEU A 316 17.61 -6.14 15.54
N LEU A 317 17.46 -7.46 15.46
CA LEU A 317 17.80 -8.23 14.28
C LEU A 317 16.52 -8.53 13.48
N PRO A 318 16.61 -8.93 12.20
CA PRO A 318 15.45 -9.37 11.44
C PRO A 318 14.68 -10.43 12.22
N TYR A 319 13.36 -10.25 12.30
CA TYR A 319 12.43 -11.10 13.05
C TYR A 319 12.66 -11.18 14.57
N SER A 320 13.46 -10.28 15.17
CA SER A 320 13.71 -10.29 16.61
C SER A 320 12.51 -9.83 17.44
N ASP A 321 11.62 -9.05 16.83
CA ASP A 321 10.34 -8.64 17.41
C ASP A 321 9.26 -8.52 16.33
N ARG A 322 8.02 -8.18 16.73
CA ARG A 322 6.87 -8.07 15.81
C ARG A 322 6.92 -6.86 14.87
N PHE A 323 7.77 -5.87 15.14
CA PHE A 323 7.90 -4.62 14.40
C PHE A 323 9.11 -4.63 13.45
N ILE A 324 10.11 -5.47 13.74
CA ILE A 324 11.30 -5.68 12.91
C ILE A 324 11.15 -7.01 12.17
N ARG A 325 10.67 -6.95 10.93
CA ARG A 325 10.52 -8.14 10.07
C ARG A 325 11.73 -8.34 9.18
N ASP A 326 11.89 -7.47 8.20
CA ASP A 326 12.93 -7.48 7.17
C ASP A 326 14.03 -6.44 7.41
N SER A 327 14.11 -5.90 8.64
CA SER A 327 15.04 -4.84 8.99
C SER A 327 15.97 -5.26 10.13
N LEU A 328 17.01 -4.47 10.36
CA LEU A 328 17.79 -4.46 11.59
C LEU A 328 17.88 -3.02 12.11
N ALA A 329 18.08 -2.88 13.41
CA ALA A 329 18.43 -1.62 14.05
C ALA A 329 19.67 -1.79 14.93
N LEU A 330 20.68 -0.93 14.75
CA LEU A 330 21.82 -0.78 15.64
C LEU A 330 21.64 0.53 16.41
N ILE A 331 21.58 0.44 17.73
CA ILE A 331 21.34 1.59 18.60
C ILE A 331 22.55 1.75 19.52
N PRO A 332 23.44 2.75 19.30
CA PRO A 332 24.61 2.95 20.14
C PRO A 332 24.22 3.11 21.61
N LYS A 333 24.95 2.48 22.53
CA LYS A 333 24.56 2.41 23.96
C LYS A 333 24.68 3.76 24.70
N ALA A 334 25.32 4.75 24.09
CA ALA A 334 25.47 6.10 24.60
C ALA A 334 25.27 7.09 23.44
N PRO A 335 24.88 8.35 23.72
CA PRO A 335 24.89 9.42 22.73
C PRO A 335 26.21 9.45 21.97
N LEU A 336 26.12 9.62 20.65
CA LEU A 336 27.28 9.80 19.79
C LEU A 336 27.91 11.17 20.05
N GLU A 337 29.19 11.30 19.72
CA GLU A 337 29.87 12.59 19.75
C GLU A 337 29.32 13.49 18.63
N ARG A 338 29.33 14.80 18.87
CA ARG A 338 28.76 15.81 17.97
C ARG A 338 29.76 16.20 16.89
N GLY A 339 29.30 16.38 15.65
CA GLY A 339 30.18 16.74 14.53
C GLY A 339 31.18 15.64 14.17
N THR A 340 30.93 14.39 14.59
CA THR A 340 31.86 13.27 14.45
C THR A 340 31.36 12.33 13.35
N ALA A 341 32.29 11.87 12.51
CA ALA A 341 32.01 10.88 11.48
C ALA A 341 32.06 9.47 12.09
N TYR A 342 31.09 8.64 11.70
CA TYR A 342 30.97 7.24 12.08
C TYR A 342 30.93 6.35 10.84
N GLU A 343 31.68 5.27 10.85
CA GLU A 343 31.65 4.21 9.84
C GLU A 343 30.76 3.07 10.31
N VAL A 344 29.95 2.51 9.40
CA VAL A 344 29.07 1.37 9.65
C VAL A 344 29.36 0.27 8.64
N LYS A 345 29.60 -0.94 9.15
CA LYS A 345 29.81 -2.13 8.34
C LYS A 345 28.81 -3.21 8.73
N ILE A 346 28.18 -3.83 7.75
CA ILE A 346 27.25 -4.94 7.95
C ILE A 346 27.53 -6.02 6.93
N GLU A 347 27.63 -7.25 7.42
CA GLU A 347 27.71 -8.46 6.62
C GLU A 347 26.43 -9.28 6.85
N ALA A 348 25.74 -9.60 5.77
CA ALA A 348 24.51 -10.38 5.81
C ALA A 348 24.49 -11.45 4.71
N LEU A 349 23.68 -12.49 4.92
CA LEU A 349 23.20 -13.39 3.89
C LEU A 349 21.71 -13.12 3.70
N ALA A 350 21.30 -12.74 2.50
CA ALA A 350 19.91 -12.49 2.16
C ALA A 350 19.50 -13.38 0.98
N ASP A 351 18.57 -14.31 1.20
CA ASP A 351 18.26 -15.42 0.26
C ASP A 351 19.52 -16.17 -0.21
N ASP A 352 20.45 -16.43 0.72
CA ASP A 352 21.77 -17.03 0.50
C ASP A 352 22.77 -16.17 -0.30
N ASP A 353 22.37 -14.99 -0.78
CA ASP A 353 23.26 -14.03 -1.42
C ASP A 353 24.03 -13.21 -0.35
N PRO A 354 25.37 -13.14 -0.41
CA PRO A 354 26.15 -12.29 0.48
C PRO A 354 25.93 -10.81 0.17
N ILE A 355 25.57 -10.05 1.21
CA ILE A 355 25.41 -8.60 1.16
C ILE A 355 26.44 -7.97 2.10
N HIS A 356 27.24 -7.06 1.54
CA HIS A 356 28.22 -6.27 2.27
C HIS A 356 27.83 -4.79 2.16
N LEU A 357 27.62 -4.15 3.31
CA LEU A 357 27.37 -2.72 3.42
C LEU A 357 28.54 -2.09 4.17
N ASP A 358 29.07 -1.01 3.62
CA ASP A 358 30.13 -0.19 4.22
C ASP A 358 29.83 1.27 3.85
N TRP A 359 29.51 2.10 4.83
CA TRP A 359 29.17 3.51 4.62
C TRP A 359 29.52 4.34 5.85
N SER A 360 29.40 5.66 5.71
CA SER A 360 29.63 6.58 6.82
C SER A 360 28.53 7.64 6.96
N PHE A 361 28.42 8.24 8.13
CA PHE A 361 27.60 9.42 8.37
C PHE A 361 28.24 10.33 9.42
N THR A 362 27.86 11.60 9.43
CA THR A 362 28.37 12.60 10.37
C THR A 362 27.25 13.17 11.23
N THR A 363 27.48 13.17 12.54
CA THR A 363 26.51 13.71 13.49
C THR A 363 26.44 15.24 13.44
N SER A 364 25.30 15.80 13.83
CA SER A 364 25.06 17.23 13.94
C SER A 364 25.89 17.84 15.09
N ILE A 365 26.22 19.12 14.93
CA ILE A 365 26.92 19.91 15.98
C ILE A 365 25.96 20.38 17.08
N SER A 366 24.67 20.54 16.76
CA SER A 366 23.61 20.96 17.67
C SER A 366 22.55 19.86 17.81
N ALA A 367 21.81 19.91 18.92
CA ALA A 367 20.57 19.15 18.99
C ALA A 367 19.60 19.71 17.96
N ARG A 368 18.75 18.85 17.38
CA ARG A 368 17.60 19.28 16.59
C ARG A 368 16.52 19.74 17.57
N ASP A 369 16.00 20.95 17.35
CA ASP A 369 14.97 21.59 18.20
C ASP A 369 13.61 20.89 18.12
#